data_AF-A0A6I8MIS8-F1
#
_entry.id   AF-A0A6I8MIS8-F1
#
_cell.length_a   1.000
_cell.length_b   1.000
_cell.length_c   1.000
_cell.angle_alpha   90.00
_cell.angle_beta   90.00
_cell.angle_gamma   90.00
#
_symmetry.space_group_name_H-M   'P 1'
#
loop_
_entity.id
_entity.type
_entity.pdbx_description
1 polymer ?
#
loop_
_entity_poly.entity_id
_entity_poly.type
_entity_poly.pdbx_seq_one_letter_code
_entity_poly.pdbx_strand_id
1 'polypeptide(L)' 'MSNFTNPQKVVRAFTAVITGCWVYCLVVAPILSEQSYADVAIEKSKDIGIGFTIAALLVGAIWLFIANKKSSA' A
#
# COMPACT_ATOMS: atom_id res chain seq x y z
N MET A 1 -21.29 17.22 1.53
CA MET A 1 -20.07 16.46 1.92
C MET A 1 -19.66 15.56 0.77
N SER A 2 -18.60 15.90 0.01
CA SER A 2 -18.14 15.14 -1.17
C SER A 2 -16.62 14.87 -1.15
N ASN A 3 -16.04 14.69 0.04
CA ASN A 3 -14.59 14.51 0.19
C ASN A 3 -14.04 13.22 -0.46
N PHE A 4 -14.89 12.23 -0.77
CA PHE A 4 -14.50 10.97 -1.42
C PHE A 4 -14.35 11.05 -2.95
N THR A 5 -14.69 12.19 -3.57
CA THR A 5 -14.61 12.35 -5.04
C THR A 5 -13.27 12.91 -5.51
N ASN A 6 -12.35 13.29 -4.61
CA ASN A 6 -11.09 13.89 -5.01
C ASN A 6 -10.00 12.82 -5.21
N PRO A 7 -9.70 12.39 -6.46
CA PRO A 7 -8.75 11.32 -6.76
C PRO A 7 -7.38 11.52 -6.13
N GLN A 8 -6.90 12.77 -6.12
CA GLN A 8 -5.59 13.09 -5.55
C GLN A 8 -5.52 12.78 -4.06
N LYS A 9 -6.59 13.05 -3.28
CA LYS A 9 -6.61 12.74 -1.85
C LYS A 9 -6.63 11.24 -1.59
N VAL A 10 -7.40 10.49 -2.38
CA VAL A 10 -7.50 9.03 -2.27
C VAL A 10 -6.16 8.40 -2.59
N VAL A 11 -5.56 8.73 -3.73
CA VAL A 11 -4.24 8.20 -4.13
C VAL A 11 -3.17 8.54 -3.09
N ARG A 12 -3.16 9.77 -2.55
CA ARG A 12 -2.19 10.20 -1.53
C ARG A 12 -2.34 9.46 -0.20
N ALA A 13 -3.58 9.11 0.18
CA ALA A 13 -3.82 8.29 1.36
C ALA A 13 -3.35 6.84 1.14
N PHE A 14 -3.65 6.26 -0.02
CA PHE A 14 -3.18 4.91 -0.36
C PHE A 14 -1.66 4.83 -0.42
N THR A 15 -0.97 5.79 -1.04
CA THR A 15 0.49 5.81 -1.06
C THR A 15 1.08 5.99 0.32
N ALA A 16 0.50 6.83 1.18
CA ALA A 16 0.97 6.98 2.57
C ALA A 16 0.89 5.66 3.36
N VAL A 17 -0.20 4.90 3.21
CA VAL A 17 -0.35 3.60 3.88
C VAL A 17 0.62 2.56 3.32
N ILE A 18 0.79 2.50 1.98
CA ILE A 18 1.76 1.61 1.34
C ILE A 18 3.18 1.92 1.84
N THR A 19 3.58 3.19 1.83
CA THR A 19 4.90 3.61 2.33
C THR A 19 5.08 3.24 3.80
N GLY A 20 4.06 3.45 4.65
CA GLY A 20 4.11 3.05 6.06
C GLY A 20 4.33 1.54 6.24
N CYS A 21 3.61 0.71 5.46
CA CYS A 21 3.80 -0.74 5.46
C CYS A 21 5.21 -1.15 5.06
N TRP A 22 5.77 -0.52 4.02
CA TRP A 22 7.14 -0.79 3.57
C TRP A 22 8.19 -0.36 4.59
N VAL A 23 8.01 0.80 5.24
CA VAL A 23 8.90 1.26 6.33
C VAL A 23 8.87 0.27 7.49
N TYR A 24 7.71 -0.26 7.86
CA TYR A 24 7.64 -1.30 8.89
C TYR A 24 8.42 -2.56 8.47
N CYS A 25 8.20 -3.05 7.24
CA CYS A 25 8.83 -4.28 6.76
C CYS A 25 10.36 -4.17 6.60
N LEU A 26 10.87 -3.01 6.17
CA LEU A 26 12.29 -2.82 5.85
C LEU A 26 13.11 -2.15 6.95
N VAL A 27 12.48 -1.44 7.87
CA VAL A 27 13.20 -0.68 8.92
C VAL A 27 12.86 -1.23 10.29
N VAL A 28 11.58 -1.25 10.66
CA VAL A 28 11.16 -1.62 12.02
C VAL A 28 11.39 -3.11 12.29
N ALA A 29 10.97 -3.98 11.37
CA ALA A 29 11.10 -5.42 11.54
C ALA A 29 12.57 -5.91 11.65
N PRO A 30 13.52 -5.48 10.80
CA PRO A 30 14.91 -5.91 10.95
C PRO A 30 15.62 -5.26 12.14
N ILE A 31 15.21 -4.07 12.60
CA ILE A 31 15.78 -3.46 13.83
C ILE A 31 15.37 -4.26 15.08
N LEU A 32 14.15 -4.82 15.09
CA LEU A 32 13.61 -5.56 16.22
C LEU A 32 13.93 -7.07 16.18
N SER A 33 14.67 -7.53 15.18
CA SER A 33 14.97 -8.95 14.98
C SER A 33 16.47 -9.21 15.12
N GLU A 34 16.84 -10.31 15.76
CA GLU A 34 18.24 -10.72 15.97
C GLU A 34 18.86 -11.40 14.74
N GLN A 35 18.05 -11.66 13.71
CA GLN A 35 18.47 -12.27 12.45
C GLN A 35 19.11 -11.26 11.49
N SER A 36 19.87 -11.78 10.51
CA SER A 36 20.46 -10.98 9.44
C SER A 36 19.42 -10.08 8.76
N TYR A 37 19.74 -8.80 8.61
CA TYR A 37 18.87 -7.80 7.98
C TYR A 37 18.31 -8.28 6.63
N ALA A 38 19.14 -8.95 5.82
CA ALA A 38 18.73 -9.45 4.51
C ALA A 38 17.62 -10.50 4.62
N ASP A 39 17.73 -11.44 5.56
CA ASP A 39 16.75 -12.51 5.73
C ASP A 39 15.43 -11.96 6.25
N VAL A 40 15.47 -11.07 7.24
CA VAL A 40 14.26 -10.45 7.82
C VAL A 40 13.58 -9.54 6.81
N ALA A 41 14.35 -8.71 6.09
CA ALA A 41 13.79 -7.83 5.07
C ALA A 41 13.15 -8.64 3.94
N ILE A 42 13.79 -9.72 3.45
CA ILE A 42 13.24 -10.58 2.39
C ILE A 42 11.99 -11.31 2.87
N GLU A 43 12.00 -11.89 4.06
CA GLU A 43 10.84 -12.61 4.61
C GLU A 43 9.64 -11.66 4.80
N LYS A 44 9.84 -10.52 5.47
CA LYS A 44 8.75 -9.58 5.75
C LYS A 44 8.28 -8.84 4.51
N SER A 45 9.16 -8.53 3.56
CA SER A 45 8.74 -7.96 2.28
C SER A 45 7.98 -8.96 1.42
N LYS A 46 8.30 -10.26 1.47
CA LYS A 46 7.57 -11.30 0.73
C LYS A 46 6.19 -11.58 1.33
N ASP A 47 6.10 -11.70 2.66
CA ASP A 47 4.85 -12.09 3.32
C ASP A 47 3.89 -10.91 3.51
N ILE A 48 4.39 -9.72 3.84
CA ILE A 48 3.56 -8.54 4.16
C ILE A 48 3.61 -7.52 3.03
N GLY A 49 4.81 -7.22 2.52
CA GLY A 49 5.02 -6.19 1.49
C GLY A 49 4.32 -6.50 0.17
N ILE A 50 4.59 -7.67 -0.43
CA ILE A 50 4.02 -8.06 -1.73
C ILE A 50 2.51 -8.30 -1.63
N GLY A 51 2.05 -9.04 -0.61
CA GLY A 51 0.63 -9.30 -0.41
C GLY A 51 -0.19 -8.02 -0.27
N PHE A 52 0.28 -7.08 0.56
CA PHE A 52 -0.37 -5.78 0.72
C PHE A 52 -0.31 -4.93 -0.54
N THR A 53 0.81 -4.94 -1.28
CA THR A 53 0.94 -4.18 -2.53
C THR A 53 -0.02 -4.68 -3.61
N ILE A 54 -0.21 -6.00 -3.72
CA ILE A 54 -1.19 -6.59 -4.65
C ILE A 54 -2.63 -6.21 -4.24
N ALA A 55 -2.97 -6.31 -2.96
CA ALA A 55 -4.28 -5.90 -2.46
C ALA A 55 -4.55 -4.40 -2.70
N ALA A 56 -3.55 -3.54 -2.44
CA ALA A 56 -3.66 -2.11 -2.67
C ALA A 56 -3.83 -1.77 -4.16
N LEU A 57 -3.13 -2.47 -5.06
CA LEU A 57 -3.31 -2.35 -6.51
C LEU A 57 -4.72 -2.75 -6.95
N LEU A 58 -5.27 -3.85 -6.42
CA LEU A 58 -6.64 -4.29 -6.74
C LEU A 58 -7.67 -3.26 -6.28
N VAL A 59 -7.54 -2.75 -5.04
CA VAL A 59 -8.45 -1.73 -4.51
C VAL A 59 -8.35 -0.43 -5.32
N GLY A 60 -7.13 0.00 -5.67
CA GLY A 60 -6.90 1.16 -6.52
C GLY A 60 -7.48 1.01 -7.92
N ALA A 61 -7.34 -0.17 -8.53
CA ALA A 61 -7.90 -0.49 -9.84
C ALA A 61 -9.44 -0.49 -9.83
N ILE A 62 -10.07 -1.10 -8.83
CA ILE A 62 -11.53 -1.08 -8.64
C ILE A 62 -12.00 0.37 -8.48
N TRP A 63 -11.30 1.17 -7.68
CA TRP A 63 -11.64 2.56 -7.47
C TRP A 63 -11.52 3.40 -8.75
N LEU A 64 -10.43 3.25 -9.51
CA LEU A 64 -10.26 3.90 -10.82
C LEU A 64 -11.35 3.49 -11.81
N PHE A 65 -11.75 2.22 -11.82
CA PHE A 65 -12.81 1.73 -12.68
C PHE A 65 -14.17 2.36 -12.35
N ILE A 66 -14.50 2.46 -11.07
CA ILE A 66 -15.73 3.12 -10.58
C ILE A 66 -15.68 4.62 -10.89
N ALA A 67 -14.55 5.28 -10.65
CA ALA A 67 -14.36 6.70 -10.93
C ALA A 67 -14.51 7.03 -12.43
N ASN A 68 -13.91 6.21 -13.31
CA ASN A 68 -14.07 6.36 -14.77
C ASN A 68 -15.52 6.15 -15.20
N LYS A 69 -16.21 5.12 -14.68
CA LYS A 69 -17.63 4.91 -14.99
C LYS A 69 -18.51 6.10 -14.57
N LYS A 70 -18.20 6.75 -13.45
CA LYS A 70 -18.94 7.92 -12.97
C LYS A 70 -18.63 9.20 -13.76
N SER A 71 -17.47 9.28 -14.43
CA SER A 71 -17.10 10.44 -15.26
C SER A 71 -17.69 10.39 -16.67
N SER A 72 -18.19 9.23 -17.12
CA SER A 72 -18.82 9.05 -18.45
C SER A 72 -20.36 9.00 -18.41
N ALA A 73 -20.99 9.25 -17.26
CA ALA A 73 -22.44 9.38 -17.09
C ALA A 73 -22.78 10.81 -16.69
#